data_AF-A0A416CUX6-F1
#
_entry.id   AF-A0A416CUX6-F1
#
_cell.length_a   1.000
_cell.length_b   1.000
_cell.length_c   1.000
_cell.angle_alpha   90.00
_cell.angle_beta   90.00
_cell.angle_gamma   90.00
#
_symmetry.space_group_name_H-M   'P 1'
#
loop_
_entity.id
_entity.type
_entity.pdbx_description
1 polymer ?
#
loop_
_entity_poly.entity_id
_entity_poly.type
_entity_poly.pdbx_seq_one_letter_code
_entity_poly.pdbx_strand_id
1 'polypeptide(L)'
;MKKSFVPINKQSKKARKAYHSAQRSTWGILNPATRTMPNGKAYDRKKQKVNDRSDRESSFDSLPLPFCPSLLINPTGSKNILS
;
A
#
# COMPACT_ATOMS: atom_id res chain seq x y z
N MET A 1 9.32 -8.19 58.48
CA MET A 1 10.75 -8.00 58.14
C MET A 1 10.86 -6.97 57.03
N LYS A 2 11.65 -5.90 57.22
CA LYS A 2 11.88 -4.87 56.19
C LYS A 2 12.79 -5.45 55.11
N LYS A 3 12.41 -5.31 53.84
CA LYS A 3 13.28 -5.67 52.72
C LYS A 3 14.27 -4.53 52.53
N SER A 4 15.56 -4.79 52.77
CA SER A 4 16.61 -3.80 52.53
C SER A 4 16.65 -3.40 51.06
N PHE A 5 16.92 -2.12 50.78
CA PHE A 5 17.05 -1.64 49.42
C PHE A 5 18.29 -2.26 48.76
N VAL A 6 18.10 -2.96 47.64
CA VAL A 6 19.18 -3.55 46.84
C VAL A 6 19.14 -2.94 45.44
N PRO A 7 20.19 -2.22 45.02
CA PRO A 7 20.30 -1.68 43.66
C PRO A 7 20.15 -2.76 42.58
N ILE A 8 19.49 -2.44 41.46
CA ILE A 8 19.14 -3.40 40.39
C ILE A 8 20.33 -4.20 39.83
N ASN A 9 21.52 -3.60 39.78
CA ASN A 9 22.76 -4.22 39.29
C ASN A 9 23.33 -5.27 40.25
N LYS A 10 23.01 -5.18 41.56
CA LYS A 10 23.41 -6.11 42.61
C LYS A 10 22.39 -7.23 42.83
N GLN A 11 21.25 -7.19 42.14
CA GLN A 11 20.21 -8.21 42.28
C GLN A 11 20.55 -9.49 41.50
N SER A 12 20.04 -10.63 42.00
CA SER A 12 20.12 -11.91 41.29
C SER A 12 19.48 -11.81 39.90
N LYS A 13 19.90 -12.69 38.97
CA LYS A 13 19.33 -12.75 37.61
C LYS A 13 17.80 -12.89 37.62
N LYS A 14 17.26 -13.69 38.55
CA LYS A 14 15.81 -13.90 38.71
C LYS A 14 15.09 -12.62 39.14
N ALA A 15 15.62 -11.91 40.14
CA ALA A 15 15.02 -10.68 40.66
C ALA A 15 15.03 -9.55 39.61
N ARG A 16 16.15 -9.38 38.90
CA ARG A 16 16.26 -8.41 37.80
C ARG A 16 15.30 -8.73 36.65
N LYS A 17 15.11 -10.01 36.30
CA LYS A 17 14.11 -10.43 35.30
C LYS A 17 12.70 -10.02 35.71
N ALA A 18 12.32 -10.25 36.98
CA ALA A 18 11.02 -9.87 37.52
C ALA A 18 10.81 -8.34 37.53
N TYR A 19 11.82 -7.58 37.97
CA TYR A 19 11.80 -6.10 37.92
C TYR A 19 11.52 -5.60 36.50
N HIS A 20 12.34 -6.00 35.52
CA HIS A 20 12.13 -5.54 34.14
C HIS A 20 10.85 -6.10 33.53
N SER A 21 10.37 -7.28 33.95
CA SER A 21 9.07 -7.81 33.49
C SER A 21 7.92 -6.92 33.95
N ALA A 22 7.95 -6.48 35.21
CA ALA A 22 6.96 -5.54 35.72
C ALA A 22 7.01 -4.21 34.95
N GLN A 23 8.21 -3.69 34.66
CA GLN A 23 8.39 -2.46 33.88
C GLN A 23 7.96 -2.59 32.41
N ARG A 24 8.11 -3.77 31.80
CA ARG A 24 7.75 -4.02 30.39
C ARG A 24 6.24 -4.06 30.12
N SER A 25 5.39 -4.03 31.15
CA SER A 25 3.93 -3.96 31.00
C SER A 25 3.45 -2.59 30.48
N THR A 26 4.32 -1.58 30.48
CA THR A 26 4.01 -0.22 30.02
C THR A 26 4.20 -0.05 28.52
N TRP A 27 3.49 -0.82 27.71
CA TRP A 27 3.24 -0.46 26.29
C TRP A 27 1.80 0.03 26.07
N GLY A 28 0.98 0.03 27.13
CA GLY A 28 -0.41 0.46 27.07
C GLY A 28 -1.20 -0.41 26.08
N ILE A 29 -1.97 0.23 25.21
CA ILE A 29 -2.79 -0.42 24.18
C ILE A 29 -1.97 -0.74 22.91
N LEU A 30 -0.81 -0.10 22.71
CA LEU A 30 -0.07 -0.14 21.46
C LEU A 30 1.24 -0.92 21.60
N ASN A 31 1.26 -2.13 21.05
CA ASN A 31 2.48 -2.93 20.92
C ASN A 31 3.43 -2.24 19.92
N PRO A 32 4.71 -1.96 20.24
CA PRO A 32 5.65 -1.36 19.30
C PRO A 32 5.81 -2.17 18.00
N ALA A 33 5.59 -3.49 18.02
CA ALA A 33 5.58 -4.31 16.81
C ALA A 33 4.41 -3.99 15.85
N THR A 34 3.38 -3.29 16.30
CA THR A 34 2.23 -2.85 15.48
C THR A 34 2.42 -1.47 14.84
N ARG A 35 3.53 -0.76 15.13
CA ARG A 35 3.89 0.45 14.38
C ARG A 35 4.55 0.05 13.06
N THR A 36 3.76 -0.44 12.12
CA THR A 36 4.23 -0.69 10.75
C THR A 36 4.03 0.57 9.94
N MET A 37 5.12 1.23 9.52
CA MET A 37 5.02 2.32 8.56
C MET A 37 4.52 1.75 7.23
N PRO A 38 3.52 2.38 6.57
CA PRO A 38 3.15 1.96 5.23
C PRO A 38 4.38 2.10 4.32
N ASN A 39 4.71 1.03 3.58
CA ASN A 39 5.85 1.03 2.67
C ASN A 39 5.63 2.10 1.58
N GLY A 40 6.42 3.17 1.60
CA GLY A 40 6.32 4.26 0.62
C GLY A 40 6.64 3.84 -0.82
N LYS A 41 7.28 2.68 -1.00
CA LYS A 41 7.56 2.07 -2.32
C LYS A 41 6.57 0.97 -2.68
N ALA A 42 5.63 0.62 -1.80
CA ALA A 42 4.64 -0.40 -2.14
C ALA A 42 3.70 0.16 -3.21
N TYR A 43 3.40 -0.70 -4.17
CA TYR A 43 2.46 -0.40 -5.24
C TYR A 43 1.04 -0.26 -4.66
N ASP A 44 0.43 0.92 -4.82
CA ASP A 44 -0.97 1.18 -4.46
C ASP A 44 -1.81 1.45 -5.72
N ARG A 45 -2.53 0.40 -6.16
CA ARG A 45 -3.40 0.44 -7.33
C ARG A 45 -4.52 1.48 -7.23
N LYS A 46 -4.98 1.83 -6.02
CA LYS A 46 -6.02 2.86 -5.85
C LYS A 46 -5.45 4.23 -6.19
N LYS A 47 -4.23 4.51 -5.72
CA LYS A 47 -3.51 5.75 -6.00
C LYS A 47 -3.17 5.88 -7.49
N GLN A 48 -2.72 4.79 -8.12
CA GLN A 48 -2.46 4.78 -9.56
C GLN A 48 -3.71 5.08 -10.39
N LYS A 49 -4.85 4.44 -10.09
CA LYS A 49 -6.12 4.70 -10.80
C LYS A 49 -6.62 6.15 -10.67
N VAL A 50 -6.21 6.88 -9.64
CA VAL A 50 -6.54 8.30 -9.48
C VAL A 50 -5.62 9.14 -10.38
N ASN A 51 -4.31 8.84 -10.37
CA ASN A 51 -3.34 9.50 -11.24
C ASN A 51 -3.65 9.28 -12.73
N ASP A 52 -3.94 8.04 -13.13
CA ASP A 52 -4.29 7.70 -14.53
C ASP A 52 -5.54 8.47 -15.02
N ARG A 53 -6.45 8.85 -14.11
CA ARG A 53 -7.63 9.65 -14.43
C ARG A 53 -7.32 11.14 -14.47
N SER A 54 -6.46 11.65 -13.59
CA SER A 54 -6.04 13.06 -13.62
C SER A 54 -5.17 13.37 -14.84
N ASP A 55 -4.36 12.42 -15.29
CA ASP A 55 -3.49 12.60 -16.46
C ASP A 55 -4.29 12.65 -17.78
N ARG A 56 -5.54 12.16 -17.77
CA ARG A 56 -6.45 12.22 -18.92
C ARG A 56 -7.02 13.62 -19.17
N GLU A 57 -6.95 14.51 -18.19
CA GLU A 57 -7.38 15.92 -18.26
C GLU A 57 -6.22 16.82 -18.69
N SER A 58 -5.58 16.57 -19.83
CA SER A 58 -4.60 17.53 -20.38
C SER A 58 -4.40 17.49 -21.89
N SER A 59 -5.15 16.69 -22.65
CA SER A 59 -4.89 16.59 -24.10
C SER A 59 -6.12 16.42 -25.01
N PHE A 60 -7.31 16.15 -24.48
CA PHE A 60 -8.51 15.97 -25.32
C PHE A 60 -9.47 17.16 -25.36
N ASP A 61 -9.31 18.14 -24.48
CA ASP A 61 -10.15 19.36 -24.44
C ASP A 61 -9.56 20.53 -25.21
N SER A 62 -8.60 20.28 -26.08
CA SER A 62 -8.06 21.29 -27.00
C SER A 62 -8.01 20.71 -28.40
N LEU A 63 -9.09 20.98 -29.13
CA LEU A 63 -9.26 21.09 -30.59
C LEU A 63 -10.47 20.27 -31.07
N PRO A 64 -11.41 20.88 -31.80
CA PRO A 64 -12.52 20.15 -32.41
C PRO A 64 -11.94 19.24 -33.50
N LEU A 65 -11.80 17.95 -33.18
CA LEU A 65 -11.42 16.97 -34.20
C LEU A 65 -12.56 16.86 -35.23
N PRO A 66 -12.28 16.99 -36.54
CA PRO A 66 -13.29 16.77 -37.55
C PRO A 66 -13.76 15.32 -37.47
N PHE A 67 -15.08 15.17 -37.45
CA PHE A 67 -15.80 13.90 -37.43
C PHE A 67 -15.24 12.98 -38.53
N CYS A 68 -14.49 11.93 -38.16
CA CYS A 68 -14.02 10.93 -39.10
C CYS A 68 -15.20 10.01 -39.45
N PRO A 69 -15.77 10.04 -40.68
CA PRO A 69 -16.77 9.05 -41.05
C PRO A 69 -16.07 7.70 -41.20
N SER A 70 -16.68 6.69 -40.59
CA SER A 70 -16.30 5.29 -40.59
C SER A 70 -15.80 4.79 -41.96
N LEU A 71 -14.61 4.20 -41.95
CA LEU A 71 -14.01 3.48 -43.07
C LEU A 71 -14.99 2.43 -43.61
N LEU A 72 -15.43 2.60 -44.86
CA LEU A 72 -16.29 1.67 -45.56
C LEU A 72 -15.44 0.46 -45.98
N ILE A 73 -15.55 -0.62 -45.22
CA ILE A 73 -14.87 -1.90 -45.50
C ILE A 73 -15.59 -2.52 -46.70
N ASN A 74 -14.97 -2.49 -47.88
CA ASN A 74 -15.43 -3.27 -49.03
C ASN A 74 -15.14 -4.75 -48.76
N PRO A 75 -16.12 -5.67 -48.81
CA PRO A 75 -15.84 -7.10 -48.71
C PRO A 75 -15.34 -7.61 -50.06
N THR A 76 -14.02 -7.72 -50.21
CA THR A 76 -13.41 -8.59 -51.22
C THR A 76 -13.65 -10.04 -50.80
N GLY A 77 -14.53 -10.76 -51.50
CA GLY A 77 -14.69 -12.19 -51.21
C GLY A 77 -15.80 -12.92 -51.97
N SER A 78 -15.36 -13.62 -53.03
CA SER A 78 -15.83 -14.97 -53.41
C SER A 78 -17.25 -15.15 -53.98
N LYS A 79 -17.30 -15.69 -55.22
CA LYS A 79 -18.19 -16.78 -55.66
C LYS A 79 -17.84 -17.18 -57.10
N ASN A 80 -16.84 -18.06 -57.22
CA ASN A 80 -16.73 -19.04 -58.29
C ASN A 80 -17.89 -20.03 -58.16
N ILE A 81 -18.82 -20.04 -59.11
CA ILE A 81 -19.85 -21.07 -59.26
C ILE A 81 -19.82 -21.55 -60.71
N LEU A 82 -19.86 -22.88 -60.84
CA LEU A 82 -19.82 -23.70 -62.04
C LEU A 82 -20.79 -23.26 -63.15
N SER A 83 -20.35 -23.47 -64.39
CA SER A 83 -21.18 -23.95 -65.50
C SER A 83 -20.34 -24.85 -66.40
#